data_AF-X1FFC0-F1
#
_entry.id   AF-X1FFC0-F1
#
_cell.length_a   1.000
_cell.length_b   1.000
_cell.length_c   1.000
_cell.angle_alpha   90.00
_cell.angle_beta   90.00
_cell.angle_gamma   90.00
#
_symmetry.space_group_name_H-M   'P 1'
#
loop_
_entity.id
_entity.type
_entity.pdbx_description
1 polymer ?
#
loop_
_entity_poly.entity_id
_entity_poly.type
_entity_poly.pdbx_seq_one_letter_code
_entity_poly.pdbx_strand_id
1 'polypeptide(L)'
;AIQAKELKTKEGIGAKAIYKQIDSSYANLRFIQRSIYEGRKTSPRISFNSLSFKDFTKIKTEGLGCSGMLWDEIISKQRVDFNDYVYDFTVKHPHHNFIANNFVVSNCGIRLIRTNLTQKEVKPKIELLVNELFRAIPSGVGSKGKIKISYNEIRDVLRRGSKWAVERGFGWEEDTLFTEEEGCMKDANPDLVSKHAMERGKPQLGTLGSGNHFLEIQVIDKVYDPEVARELGLEEGQITVMIHCGSRGLGHQVCTDYLVTMQRAVSRYGIQLPDRQLACAPLSSPEGKNYYAAMACAANYAWANRQCIMHWTREVFARVFRSTPEELGLKLIYDVAHNIAKMEEHNLGGKKVKLCVHRKGATRAFPPLHPDIPEKYRKIGQPVLIPGDMGRCSYCLVGTEKAMEETFGSTCHGAGRVMSRTFAKKQARGRDIQQELREKGIIVKAESRGTLAEEMSDAYKDVSEVVEVMHQT
;
A
#
# COMPACT_ATOMS: atom_id res chain seq x y z
N ALA A 1 9.72 -16.66 -26.74
CA ALA A 1 9.36 -17.91 -26.04
C ALA A 1 8.16 -17.72 -25.11
N ILE A 2 8.19 -16.71 -24.21
CA ILE A 2 7.03 -16.34 -23.37
C ILE A 2 5.82 -15.98 -24.23
N GLN A 3 5.98 -15.03 -25.15
CA GLN A 3 4.93 -14.63 -26.11
C GLN A 3 4.36 -15.82 -26.92
N ALA A 4 5.20 -16.75 -27.38
CA ALA A 4 4.75 -17.94 -28.09
C ALA A 4 3.87 -18.86 -27.22
N LYS A 5 4.21 -19.01 -25.93
CA LYS A 5 3.38 -19.75 -24.97
C LYS A 5 2.08 -19.02 -24.70
N GLU A 6 2.11 -17.69 -24.56
CA GLU A 6 0.92 -16.87 -24.35
C GLU A 6 -0.04 -16.95 -25.53
N LEU A 7 0.44 -16.82 -26.76
CA LEU A 7 -0.38 -16.98 -27.98
C LEU A 7 -0.96 -18.39 -28.06
N LYS A 8 -0.18 -19.44 -27.70
CA LYS A 8 -0.71 -20.80 -27.65
C LYS A 8 -1.81 -20.95 -26.59
N THR A 9 -1.65 -20.36 -25.42
CA THR A 9 -2.59 -20.46 -24.28
C THR A 9 -3.85 -19.61 -24.49
N LYS A 10 -3.72 -18.41 -25.05
CA LYS A 10 -4.84 -17.47 -25.22
C LYS A 10 -5.63 -17.72 -26.50
N GLU A 11 -4.95 -18.03 -27.60
CA GLU A 11 -5.58 -18.11 -28.93
C GLU A 11 -5.65 -19.55 -29.46
N GLY A 12 -5.01 -20.52 -28.79
CA GLY A 12 -5.07 -21.94 -29.18
C GLY A 12 -4.30 -22.30 -30.46
N ILE A 13 -3.72 -21.32 -31.16
CA ILE A 13 -3.09 -21.47 -32.49
C ILE A 13 -1.81 -22.32 -32.49
N GLY A 14 -1.47 -22.90 -33.65
CA GLY A 14 -0.30 -23.79 -33.82
C GLY A 14 1.03 -23.06 -34.04
N ALA A 15 2.15 -23.76 -33.87
CA ALA A 15 3.50 -23.18 -33.98
C ALA A 15 3.78 -22.41 -35.29
N LYS A 16 3.25 -22.87 -36.43
CA LYS A 16 3.40 -22.18 -37.73
C LYS A 16 2.67 -20.83 -37.78
N ALA A 17 1.47 -20.75 -37.18
CA ALA A 17 0.71 -19.51 -37.10
C ALA A 17 1.39 -18.52 -36.14
N ILE A 18 1.82 -19.02 -34.98
CA ILE A 18 2.60 -18.24 -34.00
C ILE A 18 3.90 -17.71 -34.62
N TYR A 19 4.60 -18.54 -35.40
CA TYR A 19 5.82 -18.13 -36.08
C TYR A 19 5.60 -16.98 -37.06
N LYS A 20 4.49 -17.02 -37.83
CA LYS A 20 4.10 -15.92 -38.73
C LYS A 20 3.69 -14.64 -37.99
N GLN A 21 3.04 -14.76 -36.83
CA GLN A 21 2.63 -13.62 -36.01
C GLN A 21 3.78 -12.95 -35.24
N ILE A 22 4.76 -13.73 -34.79
CA ILE A 22 5.91 -13.20 -34.02
C ILE A 22 6.89 -12.45 -34.92
N ASP A 23 6.92 -12.76 -36.23
CA ASP A 23 7.67 -12.07 -37.27
C ASP A 23 9.03 -11.51 -36.80
N SER A 24 9.91 -12.43 -36.38
CA SER A 24 11.20 -12.07 -35.77
C SER A 24 12.34 -12.74 -36.51
N SER A 25 13.32 -11.94 -36.96
CA SER A 25 14.57 -12.42 -37.57
C SER A 25 15.46 -13.22 -36.61
N TYR A 26 15.15 -13.22 -35.31
CA TYR A 26 15.93 -13.88 -34.25
C TYR A 26 15.33 -15.20 -33.77
N ALA A 27 14.10 -15.52 -34.18
CA ALA A 27 13.41 -16.76 -33.79
C ALA A 27 13.06 -17.55 -35.04
N ASN A 28 13.38 -18.85 -35.09
CA ASN A 28 12.96 -19.74 -36.18
C ASN A 28 11.78 -20.62 -35.75
N LEU A 29 11.12 -21.27 -36.71
CA LEU A 29 9.96 -22.13 -36.44
C LEU A 29 10.28 -23.23 -35.42
N ARG A 30 11.48 -23.82 -35.49
CA ARG A 30 11.94 -24.85 -34.56
C ARG A 30 12.02 -24.31 -33.13
N PHE A 31 12.53 -23.09 -32.95
CA PHE A 31 12.58 -22.42 -31.66
C PHE A 31 11.17 -22.26 -31.05
N ILE A 32 10.17 -21.93 -31.87
CA ILE A 32 8.76 -21.80 -31.46
C ILE A 32 8.18 -23.15 -31.06
N GLN A 33 8.35 -24.19 -31.88
CA GLN A 33 7.88 -25.55 -31.58
C GLN A 33 8.43 -26.06 -30.24
N ARG A 34 9.74 -25.95 -30.03
CA ARG A 34 10.37 -26.34 -28.75
C ARG A 34 9.88 -25.52 -27.56
N SER A 35 9.47 -24.28 -27.80
CA SER A 35 8.98 -23.40 -26.73
C SER A 35 7.60 -23.80 -26.25
N ILE A 36 6.73 -24.32 -27.12
CA ILE A 36 5.33 -24.59 -26.79
C ILE A 36 5.01 -26.08 -26.58
N TYR A 37 5.80 -27.00 -27.15
CA TYR A 37 5.52 -28.43 -27.06
C TYR A 37 6.50 -29.23 -26.19
N GLU A 38 7.78 -28.88 -26.18
CA GLU A 38 8.81 -29.78 -25.62
C GLU A 38 9.23 -29.47 -24.19
N GLY A 39 8.83 -28.33 -23.60
CA GLY A 39 9.23 -27.94 -22.24
C GLY A 39 10.74 -27.74 -22.10
N ARG A 40 11.24 -26.50 -22.16
CA ARG A 40 12.69 -26.24 -22.15
C ARG A 40 13.34 -26.56 -20.79
N LYS A 41 14.34 -27.46 -20.82
CA LYS A 41 15.24 -27.77 -19.69
C LYS A 41 16.45 -26.83 -19.58
N THR A 42 16.79 -26.10 -20.64
CA THR A 42 17.94 -25.19 -20.70
C THR A 42 17.57 -23.82 -21.29
N SER A 43 18.37 -22.81 -20.96
CA SER A 43 18.21 -21.46 -21.50
C SER A 43 18.34 -21.45 -23.03
N PRO A 44 17.55 -20.63 -23.74
CA PRO A 44 17.72 -20.43 -25.18
C PRO A 44 19.17 -20.07 -25.52
N ARG A 45 19.75 -20.75 -26.52
CA ARG A 45 20.96 -20.24 -27.16
C ARG A 45 20.59 -18.98 -27.95
N ILE A 46 21.45 -17.97 -27.87
CA ILE A 46 21.32 -16.73 -28.62
C ILE A 46 21.47 -17.07 -30.11
N SER A 47 20.62 -16.50 -30.96
CA SER A 47 20.69 -16.71 -32.42
C SER A 47 22.02 -16.18 -32.95
N PHE A 48 22.64 -16.84 -33.93
CA PHE A 48 23.85 -16.31 -34.58
C PHE A 48 23.61 -14.97 -35.28
N ASN A 49 22.35 -14.66 -35.59
CA ASN A 49 21.96 -13.39 -36.18
C ASN A 49 21.65 -12.32 -35.12
N SER A 50 21.86 -12.60 -33.82
CA SER A 50 21.61 -11.62 -32.75
C SER A 50 22.57 -10.45 -32.85
N LEU A 51 22.05 -9.24 -32.62
CA LEU A 51 22.88 -8.05 -32.47
C LEU A 51 23.86 -8.23 -31.29
N SER A 52 25.11 -7.79 -31.48
CA SER A 52 26.02 -7.64 -30.35
C SER A 52 25.40 -6.65 -29.34
N PHE A 53 25.75 -6.76 -28.05
CA PHE A 53 25.22 -5.82 -27.06
C PHE A 53 25.51 -4.36 -27.45
N LYS A 54 26.69 -4.11 -28.03
CA LYS A 54 27.12 -2.80 -28.52
C LYS A 54 26.23 -2.30 -29.67
N ASP A 55 25.92 -3.15 -30.65
CA ASP A 55 25.07 -2.78 -31.78
C ASP A 55 23.60 -2.66 -31.37
N PHE A 56 23.17 -3.49 -30.43
CA PHE A 56 21.85 -3.37 -29.80
C PHE A 56 21.70 -2.03 -29.09
N THR A 57 22.68 -1.60 -28.29
CA THR A 57 22.68 -0.27 -27.68
C THR A 57 22.60 0.80 -28.75
N LYS A 58 23.44 0.74 -29.78
CA LYS A 58 23.46 1.73 -30.86
C LYS A 58 22.08 1.90 -31.54
N ILE A 59 21.43 0.78 -31.89
CA ILE A 59 20.10 0.78 -32.55
C ILE A 59 18.99 1.23 -31.59
N LYS A 60 19.04 0.81 -30.31
CA LYS A 60 18.01 1.20 -29.33
C LYS A 60 18.17 2.61 -28.79
N THR A 61 19.36 3.18 -28.91
CA THR A 61 19.61 4.59 -28.63
C THR A 61 19.51 5.47 -29.89
N GLU A 62 19.30 4.88 -31.06
CA GLU A 62 19.11 5.60 -32.31
C GLU A 62 17.83 6.44 -32.25
N GLY A 63 17.94 7.74 -32.52
CA GLY A 63 16.83 8.69 -32.39
C GLY A 63 16.58 9.24 -30.97
N LEU A 64 17.22 8.70 -29.93
CA LEU A 64 17.08 9.25 -28.56
C LEU A 64 17.67 10.67 -28.44
N GLY A 65 18.67 11.04 -29.25
CA GLY A 65 19.20 12.41 -29.32
C GLY A 65 18.25 13.44 -29.94
N CYS A 66 17.18 12.99 -30.61
CA CYS A 66 16.14 13.84 -31.21
C CYS A 66 14.84 13.82 -30.40
N SER A 67 14.82 13.14 -29.24
CA SER A 67 13.63 12.99 -28.38
C SER A 67 13.25 14.26 -27.62
N GLY A 68 13.98 15.36 -27.81
CA GLY A 68 13.86 16.58 -27.01
C GLY A 68 14.44 16.47 -25.60
N MET A 69 14.98 15.30 -25.20
CA MET A 69 15.67 15.15 -23.92
C MET A 69 17.14 15.55 -24.05
N LEU A 70 17.54 16.55 -23.25
CA LEU A 70 18.94 16.94 -23.06
C LEU A 70 19.59 16.02 -22.03
N TRP A 71 20.70 15.41 -22.42
CA TRP A 71 21.55 14.62 -21.53
C TRP A 71 22.81 15.44 -21.26
N ASP A 72 23.06 15.78 -19.99
CA ASP A 72 24.21 16.59 -19.61
C ASP A 72 24.77 16.19 -18.24
N GLU A 73 26.04 16.51 -18.00
CA GLU A 73 26.74 16.33 -16.74
C GLU A 73 26.53 17.55 -15.83
N ILE A 74 26.20 17.32 -14.56
CA ILE A 74 25.92 18.42 -13.64
C ILE A 74 27.24 19.09 -13.24
N ILE A 75 27.50 20.23 -13.85
CA ILE A 75 28.71 21.05 -13.63
C ILE A 75 28.60 22.00 -12.43
N SER A 76 27.39 22.40 -11.99
CA SER A 76 27.19 23.18 -10.77
C SER A 76 25.73 23.15 -10.27
N LYS A 77 25.49 23.58 -9.02
CA LYS A 77 24.16 23.77 -8.43
C LYS A 77 24.02 25.20 -7.91
N GLN A 78 22.91 25.85 -8.24
CA GLN A 78 22.58 27.19 -7.77
C GLN A 78 21.08 27.30 -7.46
N ARG A 79 20.73 28.18 -6.51
CA ARG A 79 19.35 28.43 -6.10
C ARG A 79 18.76 29.53 -6.98
N VAL A 80 17.57 29.30 -7.54
CA VAL A 80 16.86 30.24 -8.41
C VAL A 80 15.41 30.37 -7.95
N ASP A 81 14.86 31.58 -8.05
CA ASP A 81 13.45 31.85 -7.80
C ASP A 81 12.63 31.45 -9.03
N PHE A 82 11.82 30.40 -8.89
CA PHE A 82 11.04 29.78 -9.97
C PHE A 82 9.54 30.02 -9.74
N ASN A 83 8.86 30.61 -10.73
CA ASN A 83 7.45 31.04 -10.67
C ASN A 83 6.59 30.41 -11.79
N ASP A 84 6.74 29.11 -12.06
CA ASP A 84 5.92 28.36 -13.02
C ASP A 84 5.40 27.04 -12.41
N TYR A 85 4.55 26.29 -13.12
CA TYR A 85 3.98 25.03 -12.65
C TYR A 85 5.06 23.99 -12.35
N VAL A 86 5.03 23.48 -11.12
CA VAL A 86 5.85 22.35 -10.68
C VAL A 86 5.12 21.07 -11.06
N TYR A 87 5.71 20.28 -11.96
CA TYR A 87 5.24 18.93 -12.26
C TYR A 87 5.90 17.93 -11.29
N ASP A 88 5.11 16.97 -10.82
CA ASP A 88 5.47 15.95 -9.83
C ASP A 88 6.83 15.29 -10.13
N PHE A 89 7.72 15.37 -9.15
CA PHE A 89 9.10 14.95 -9.24
C PHE A 89 9.21 13.42 -9.22
N THR A 90 9.72 12.87 -10.30
CA THR A 90 10.53 11.66 -10.18
C THR A 90 11.71 11.99 -9.27
N VAL A 91 11.76 11.41 -8.07
CA VAL A 91 12.96 11.50 -7.22
C VAL A 91 14.10 10.90 -8.03
N LYS A 92 15.20 11.64 -8.22
CA LYS A 92 16.42 11.18 -8.91
C LYS A 92 17.13 10.11 -8.07
N HIS A 93 16.48 8.98 -7.89
CA HIS A 93 16.99 7.81 -7.18
C HIS A 93 16.94 6.62 -8.15
N PRO A 94 18.00 5.80 -8.28
CA PRO A 94 18.05 4.65 -9.18
C PRO A 94 16.99 3.58 -8.88
N HIS A 95 16.33 3.68 -7.73
CA HIS A 95 15.21 2.85 -7.29
C HIS A 95 13.89 3.63 -7.17
N HIS A 96 13.73 4.76 -7.86
CA HIS A 96 12.45 5.42 -7.98
C HIS A 96 11.65 4.78 -9.12
N ASN A 97 10.60 4.04 -8.75
CA ASN A 97 9.78 3.22 -9.63
C ASN A 97 8.28 3.51 -9.39
N PHE A 98 7.96 4.77 -9.07
CA PHE A 98 6.58 5.20 -8.90
C PHE A 98 5.93 5.43 -10.26
N ILE A 99 5.36 4.37 -10.82
CA ILE A 99 4.26 4.51 -11.78
C ILE A 99 3.01 4.50 -10.92
N ALA A 100 2.33 5.64 -10.81
CA ALA A 100 1.00 5.68 -10.26
C ALA A 100 0.16 4.69 -11.08
N ASN A 101 -0.13 3.50 -10.51
CA ASN A 101 -1.08 2.53 -11.05
C ASN A 101 -2.51 3.12 -11.09
N ASN A 102 -2.69 4.19 -11.85
CA ASN A 102 -3.80 5.13 -11.89
C ASN A 102 -4.06 5.88 -10.56
N PHE A 103 -4.68 7.07 -10.65
CA PHE A 103 -5.02 7.98 -9.52
C PHE A 103 -6.07 7.43 -8.54
N VAL A 104 -6.50 6.20 -8.78
CA VAL A 104 -7.67 5.62 -8.15
C VAL A 104 -7.23 4.80 -6.94
N VAL A 105 -7.54 5.27 -5.75
CA VAL A 105 -7.09 4.76 -4.45
C VAL A 105 -8.26 4.20 -3.61
N SER A 106 -7.97 3.46 -2.54
CA SER A 106 -8.99 2.69 -1.80
C SER A 106 -8.64 2.39 -0.33
N ASN A 107 -7.88 3.25 0.33
CA ASN A 107 -7.50 3.17 1.75
C ASN A 107 -6.84 1.83 2.14
N CYS A 108 -5.71 1.51 1.50
CA CYS A 108 -4.72 0.75 2.25
C CYS A 108 -4.13 1.68 3.32
N GLY A 109 -3.92 1.17 4.53
CA GLY A 109 -3.52 1.96 5.67
C GLY A 109 -3.02 1.10 6.81
N ILE A 110 -2.55 1.79 7.85
CA ILE A 110 -1.83 1.19 8.97
C ILE A 110 -2.50 1.63 10.27
N ARG A 111 -2.56 0.71 11.21
CA ARG A 111 -3.02 0.94 12.57
C ARG A 111 -1.96 0.49 13.56
N LEU A 112 -1.64 1.32 14.55
CA LEU A 112 -0.70 0.99 15.62
C LEU A 112 -1.42 0.93 16.96
N ILE A 113 -1.25 -0.18 17.67
CA ILE A 113 -1.85 -0.44 18.98
C ILE A 113 -0.71 -0.55 19.99
N ARG A 114 -0.80 0.15 21.11
CA ARG A 114 0.14 0.00 22.23
C ARG A 114 -0.36 -1.00 23.26
N THR A 115 0.53 -1.53 24.09
CA THR A 115 0.19 -2.41 25.22
C THR A 115 0.92 -1.94 26.47
N ASN A 116 0.52 -2.43 27.64
CA ASN A 116 1.31 -2.33 28.89
C ASN A 116 2.36 -3.45 29.00
N LEU A 117 2.46 -4.34 28.00
CA LEU A 117 3.35 -5.49 28.05
C LEU A 117 4.76 -5.10 27.60
N THR A 118 5.74 -5.73 28.23
CA THR A 118 7.15 -5.62 27.85
C THR A 118 7.62 -6.81 27.03
N GLN A 119 8.73 -6.66 26.32
CA GLN A 119 9.37 -7.75 25.59
C GLN A 119 9.63 -8.99 26.48
N LYS A 120 9.99 -8.80 27.74
CA LYS A 120 10.27 -9.89 28.69
C LYS A 120 9.04 -10.74 28.97
N GLU A 121 7.86 -10.14 29.02
CA GLU A 121 6.59 -10.83 29.29
C GLU A 121 6.04 -11.54 28.05
N VAL A 122 6.25 -10.97 26.86
CA VAL A 122 5.72 -11.51 25.61
C VAL A 122 6.63 -12.58 25.01
N LYS A 123 7.96 -12.45 25.12
CA LYS A 123 8.93 -13.37 24.51
C LYS A 123 8.70 -14.85 24.85
N PRO A 124 8.36 -15.25 26.10
CA PRO A 124 8.05 -16.65 26.40
C PRO A 124 6.77 -17.18 25.74
N LYS A 125 5.85 -16.29 25.35
CA LYS A 125 4.53 -16.63 24.78
C LYS A 125 4.42 -16.31 23.29
N ILE A 126 5.46 -15.76 22.66
CA ILE A 126 5.38 -15.18 21.31
C ILE A 126 4.95 -16.22 20.25
N GLU A 127 5.45 -17.45 20.31
CA GLU A 127 5.07 -18.49 19.34
C GLU A 127 3.58 -18.88 19.47
N LEU A 128 3.08 -19.00 20.72
CA LEU A 128 1.66 -19.22 20.98
C LEU A 128 0.83 -18.04 20.48
N LEU A 129 1.23 -16.82 20.81
CA LEU A 129 0.52 -15.60 20.46
C LEU A 129 0.40 -15.42 18.95
N VAL A 130 1.50 -15.60 18.20
CA VAL A 130 1.52 -15.53 16.74
C VAL A 130 0.64 -16.63 16.12
N ASN A 131 0.67 -17.86 16.65
CA ASN A 131 -0.19 -18.94 16.18
C ASN A 131 -1.69 -18.63 16.41
N GLU A 132 -2.03 -18.13 17.58
CA GLU A 132 -3.41 -17.79 17.93
C GLU A 132 -3.93 -16.58 17.13
N LEU A 133 -3.09 -15.58 16.85
CA LEU A 133 -3.43 -14.46 15.97
C LEU A 133 -3.67 -14.94 14.54
N PHE A 134 -2.78 -15.77 14.00
CA PHE A 134 -2.93 -16.33 12.65
C PHE A 134 -4.20 -17.18 12.51
N ARG A 135 -4.58 -17.90 13.57
CA ARG A 135 -5.84 -18.66 13.62
C ARG A 135 -7.07 -17.75 13.73
N ALA A 136 -6.97 -16.68 14.51
CA ALA A 136 -8.10 -15.81 14.78
C ALA A 136 -8.41 -14.87 13.60
N ILE A 137 -7.39 -14.44 12.86
CA ILE A 137 -7.47 -13.38 11.85
C ILE A 137 -7.21 -13.98 10.47
N PRO A 138 -8.24 -14.12 9.62
CA PRO A 138 -8.04 -14.72 8.31
C PRO A 138 -7.12 -13.86 7.41
N SER A 139 -6.13 -14.51 6.82
CA SER A 139 -5.21 -13.94 5.82
C SER A 139 -5.23 -14.76 4.53
N GLY A 140 -4.68 -14.23 3.45
CA GLY A 140 -4.53 -14.93 2.18
C GLY A 140 -5.42 -14.42 1.04
N VAL A 141 -5.11 -14.84 -0.18
CA VAL A 141 -5.89 -14.48 -1.38
C VAL A 141 -7.23 -15.20 -1.36
N GLY A 142 -8.34 -14.46 -1.43
CA GLY A 142 -9.68 -15.05 -1.44
C GLY A 142 -10.17 -15.55 -0.08
N SER A 143 -9.39 -15.34 0.98
CA SER A 143 -9.78 -15.63 2.36
C SER A 143 -11.08 -14.93 2.73
N LYS A 144 -11.93 -15.62 3.49
CA LYS A 144 -13.24 -15.12 3.92
C LYS A 144 -13.24 -14.83 5.42
N GLY A 145 -13.82 -13.71 5.79
CA GLY A 145 -14.01 -13.29 7.17
C GLY A 145 -15.04 -14.14 7.91
N LYS A 146 -14.95 -14.08 9.24
CA LYS A 146 -15.93 -14.70 10.16
C LYS A 146 -17.27 -13.96 10.14
N ILE A 147 -17.25 -12.67 9.83
CA ILE A 147 -18.42 -11.81 9.81
C ILE A 147 -19.30 -12.17 8.60
N LYS A 148 -20.58 -12.46 8.86
CA LYS A 148 -21.58 -12.65 7.82
C LYS A 148 -22.47 -11.41 7.77
N ILE A 149 -22.46 -10.73 6.63
CA ILE A 149 -23.27 -9.53 6.39
C ILE A 149 -24.12 -9.71 5.13
N SER A 150 -25.35 -9.24 5.21
CA SER A 150 -26.28 -9.09 4.10
C SER A 150 -25.84 -7.96 3.16
N TYR A 151 -26.56 -7.82 2.04
CA TYR A 151 -26.36 -6.72 1.11
C TYR A 151 -26.68 -5.34 1.72
N ASN A 152 -27.67 -5.27 2.60
CA ASN A 152 -28.01 -4.01 3.29
C ASN A 152 -26.96 -3.67 4.34
N GLU A 153 -26.48 -4.65 5.10
CA GLU A 153 -25.46 -4.41 6.12
C GLU A 153 -24.12 -3.95 5.53
N ILE A 154 -23.69 -4.47 4.38
CA ILE A 154 -22.48 -3.93 3.75
C ILE A 154 -22.69 -2.47 3.31
N ARG A 155 -23.88 -2.06 2.89
CA ARG A 155 -24.15 -0.64 2.58
C ARG A 155 -24.00 0.23 3.83
N ASP A 156 -24.37 -0.27 4.99
CA ASP A 156 -24.16 0.44 6.26
C ASP A 156 -22.67 0.50 6.64
N VAL A 157 -21.90 -0.58 6.42
CA VAL A 157 -20.43 -0.55 6.55
C VAL A 157 -19.83 0.56 5.67
N LEU A 158 -20.26 0.65 4.41
CA LEU A 158 -19.76 1.64 3.45
C LEU A 158 -20.11 3.08 3.85
N ARG A 159 -21.24 3.31 4.53
CA ARG A 159 -21.63 4.65 5.00
C ARG A 159 -20.95 5.08 6.29
N ARG A 160 -20.61 4.13 7.16
CA ARG A 160 -20.35 4.41 8.58
C ARG A 160 -18.95 4.01 9.04
N GLY A 161 -18.24 3.20 8.25
CA GLY A 161 -16.86 2.81 8.50
C GLY A 161 -16.63 2.22 9.89
N SER A 162 -15.63 2.72 10.62
CA SER A 162 -15.30 2.23 11.98
C SER A 162 -16.50 2.30 12.94
N LYS A 163 -17.37 3.30 12.82
CA LYS A 163 -18.53 3.49 13.71
C LYS A 163 -19.50 2.30 13.62
N TRP A 164 -19.69 1.73 12.43
CA TRP A 164 -20.49 0.51 12.27
C TRP A 164 -19.87 -0.68 12.99
N ALA A 165 -18.55 -0.82 12.94
CA ALA A 165 -17.86 -1.94 13.56
C ALA A 165 -17.97 -1.85 15.10
N VAL A 166 -17.73 -0.66 15.67
CA VAL A 166 -17.87 -0.42 17.11
C VAL A 166 -19.29 -0.70 17.60
N GLU A 167 -20.33 -0.21 16.91
CA GLU A 167 -21.72 -0.50 17.27
C GLU A 167 -22.13 -1.97 17.14
N ARG A 168 -21.40 -2.74 16.33
CA ARG A 168 -21.55 -4.20 16.25
C ARG A 168 -20.74 -4.94 17.33
N GLY A 169 -20.12 -4.23 18.26
CA GLY A 169 -19.31 -4.79 19.35
C GLY A 169 -17.83 -4.98 18.99
N PHE A 170 -17.38 -4.54 17.81
CA PHE A 170 -15.99 -4.67 17.40
C PHE A 170 -15.15 -3.48 17.87
N GLY A 171 -14.76 -3.50 19.14
CA GLY A 171 -13.85 -2.51 19.76
C GLY A 171 -14.59 -1.48 20.61
N TRP A 172 -14.00 -0.30 20.77
CA TRP A 172 -14.45 0.73 21.71
C TRP A 172 -14.75 2.04 21.00
N GLU A 173 -15.62 2.86 21.57
CA GLU A 173 -15.97 4.18 21.00
C GLU A 173 -14.74 5.08 20.82
N GLU A 174 -13.81 5.06 21.80
CA GLU A 174 -12.56 5.84 21.75
C GLU A 174 -11.68 5.50 20.54
N ASP A 175 -11.80 4.29 19.97
CA ASP A 175 -11.01 3.88 18.80
C ASP A 175 -11.33 4.75 17.56
N THR A 176 -12.56 5.25 17.46
CA THR A 176 -12.95 6.10 16.33
C THR A 176 -12.23 7.44 16.39
N LEU A 177 -12.05 8.02 17.58
CA LEU A 177 -11.37 9.31 17.77
C LEU A 177 -9.91 9.27 17.31
N PHE A 178 -9.23 8.13 17.44
CA PHE A 178 -7.84 7.95 17.02
C PHE A 178 -7.71 7.31 15.63
N THR A 179 -8.78 7.30 14.84
CA THR A 179 -8.75 6.92 13.43
C THR A 179 -8.84 8.16 12.56
N GLU A 180 -8.02 8.27 11.51
CA GLU A 180 -8.15 9.34 10.52
C GLU A 180 -9.59 9.43 9.96
N GLU A 181 -10.11 10.65 9.80
CA GLU A 181 -11.52 10.93 9.47
C GLU A 181 -12.53 10.34 10.49
N GLU A 182 -12.10 10.10 11.73
CA GLU A 182 -12.84 9.30 12.72
C GLU A 182 -13.28 7.91 12.19
N GLY A 183 -12.53 7.39 11.22
CA GLY A 183 -12.84 6.16 10.52
C GLY A 183 -14.05 6.22 9.58
N CYS A 184 -14.48 7.42 9.17
CA CYS A 184 -15.64 7.61 8.31
C CYS A 184 -15.57 8.90 7.45
N MET A 185 -15.38 8.74 6.13
CA MET A 185 -15.61 9.79 5.16
C MET A 185 -17.11 9.96 4.89
N LYS A 186 -17.63 11.16 5.17
CA LYS A 186 -19.06 11.52 5.03
C LYS A 186 -19.59 11.54 3.60
N ASP A 187 -18.71 11.69 2.61
CA ASP A 187 -19.08 11.76 1.19
C ASP A 187 -19.43 10.37 0.60
N ALA A 188 -19.35 9.31 1.41
CA ALA A 188 -19.61 7.95 1.00
C ALA A 188 -21.06 7.74 0.53
N ASN A 189 -21.21 7.29 -0.72
CA ASN A 189 -22.50 6.89 -1.28
C ASN A 189 -22.46 5.44 -1.80
N PRO A 190 -23.11 4.48 -1.11
CA PRO A 190 -23.13 3.08 -1.53
C PRO A 190 -23.84 2.82 -2.85
N ASP A 191 -24.72 3.71 -3.32
CA ASP A 191 -25.41 3.55 -4.61
C ASP A 191 -24.47 3.69 -5.81
N LEU A 192 -23.30 4.30 -5.58
CA LEU A 192 -22.24 4.49 -6.56
C LEU A 192 -21.20 3.36 -6.55
N VAL A 193 -21.39 2.34 -5.71
CA VAL A 193 -20.55 1.14 -5.63
C VAL A 193 -21.24 -0.01 -6.37
N SER A 194 -20.53 -0.65 -7.29
CA SER A 194 -21.12 -1.73 -8.09
C SER A 194 -21.52 -2.94 -7.23
N LYS A 195 -22.56 -3.66 -7.67
CA LYS A 195 -22.95 -4.94 -7.05
C LYS A 195 -21.77 -5.92 -7.00
N HIS A 196 -20.93 -5.92 -8.03
CA HIS A 196 -19.76 -6.78 -8.09
C HIS A 196 -18.71 -6.42 -7.02
N ALA A 197 -18.46 -5.13 -6.78
CA ALA A 197 -17.58 -4.70 -5.69
C ALA A 197 -18.12 -5.10 -4.32
N MET A 198 -19.43 -4.98 -4.10
CA MET A 198 -20.08 -5.42 -2.85
C MET A 198 -19.99 -6.94 -2.67
N GLU A 199 -20.27 -7.75 -3.70
CA GLU A 199 -20.17 -9.21 -3.60
C GLU A 199 -18.73 -9.70 -3.37
N ARG A 200 -17.72 -8.98 -3.90
CA ARG A 200 -16.31 -9.24 -3.58
C ARG A 200 -15.96 -8.85 -2.14
N GLY A 201 -16.52 -7.75 -1.64
CA GLY A 201 -16.27 -7.21 -0.30
C GLY A 201 -16.94 -7.99 0.82
N LYS A 202 -18.23 -8.30 0.70
CA LYS A 202 -19.04 -8.99 1.73
C LYS A 202 -18.33 -10.14 2.43
N PRO A 203 -17.73 -11.12 1.72
CA PRO A 203 -17.08 -12.24 2.38
C PRO A 203 -15.70 -11.89 2.97
N GLN A 204 -15.12 -10.72 2.70
CA GLN A 204 -13.73 -10.37 3.07
C GLN A 204 -13.63 -9.40 4.26
N LEU A 205 -14.74 -8.99 4.86
CA LEU A 205 -14.72 -8.07 6.00
C LEU A 205 -14.13 -8.75 7.24
N GLY A 206 -13.18 -8.08 7.88
CA GLY A 206 -12.35 -8.67 8.93
C GLY A 206 -11.34 -9.67 8.36
N THR A 207 -10.59 -9.31 7.32
CA THR A 207 -9.47 -10.12 6.81
C THR A 207 -8.27 -9.24 6.51
N LEU A 208 -7.06 -9.76 6.72
CA LEU A 208 -5.82 -9.06 6.35
C LEU A 208 -5.65 -9.00 4.83
N GLY A 209 -5.70 -10.19 4.22
CA GLY A 209 -5.40 -10.40 2.82
C GLY A 209 -4.01 -10.87 2.49
N SER A 210 -3.50 -10.39 1.37
CA SER A 210 -2.24 -10.80 0.75
C SER A 210 -1.45 -9.58 0.29
N GLY A 211 -0.27 -9.81 -0.28
CA GLY A 211 0.67 -8.75 -0.62
C GLY A 211 1.42 -8.28 0.62
N ASN A 212 1.67 -6.98 0.72
CA ASN A 212 2.36 -6.39 1.87
C ASN A 212 1.45 -6.18 3.09
N HIS A 213 0.31 -6.86 3.17
CA HIS A 213 -0.60 -6.76 4.31
C HIS A 213 -0.18 -7.75 5.40
N PHE A 214 -0.11 -7.28 6.64
CA PHE A 214 0.34 -8.07 7.78
C PHE A 214 -0.30 -7.60 9.09
N LEU A 215 -0.13 -8.43 10.11
CA LEU A 215 -0.23 -8.04 11.51
C LEU A 215 1.09 -8.42 12.17
N GLU A 216 1.75 -7.45 12.79
CA GLU A 216 3.06 -7.64 13.40
C GLU A 216 3.04 -7.23 14.87
N ILE A 217 3.63 -8.07 15.72
CA ILE A 217 3.91 -7.74 17.12
C ILE A 217 5.32 -7.18 17.15
N GLN A 218 5.46 -5.95 17.63
CA GLN A 218 6.68 -5.17 17.58
C GLN A 218 7.15 -4.83 19.00
N VAL A 219 8.43 -4.54 19.13
CA VAL A 219 9.01 -3.94 20.34
C VAL A 219 9.47 -2.53 19.99
N ILE A 220 9.20 -1.57 20.87
CA ILE A 220 9.81 -0.24 20.78
C ILE A 220 11.28 -0.39 21.16
N ASP A 221 12.15 -0.44 20.16
CA ASP A 221 13.59 -0.60 20.38
C ASP A 221 14.25 0.71 20.82
N LYS A 222 13.77 1.85 20.29
CA LYS A 222 14.36 3.16 20.52
C LYS A 222 13.32 4.27 20.52
N VAL A 223 13.47 5.20 21.46
CA VAL A 223 12.72 6.46 21.50
C VAL A 223 13.63 7.62 21.10
N TYR A 224 13.22 8.39 20.10
CA TYR A 224 13.98 9.55 19.59
C TYR A 224 13.53 10.87 20.22
N ASP A 225 12.23 10.98 20.52
CA ASP A 225 11.63 12.13 21.21
C ASP A 225 10.86 11.63 22.44
N PRO A 226 11.44 11.76 23.65
CA PRO A 226 10.82 11.28 24.88
C PRO A 226 9.51 11.99 25.24
N GLU A 227 9.34 13.26 24.85
CA GLU A 227 8.13 14.02 25.18
C GLU A 227 6.96 13.55 24.32
N VAL A 228 7.18 13.44 23.01
CA VAL A 228 6.21 12.91 22.06
C VAL A 228 5.86 11.46 22.40
N ALA A 229 6.87 10.62 22.70
CA ALA A 229 6.63 9.23 23.06
C ALA A 229 5.75 9.10 24.31
N ARG A 230 5.97 9.93 25.34
CA ARG A 230 5.15 9.97 26.55
C ARG A 230 3.71 10.36 26.26
N GLU A 231 3.44 11.35 25.40
CA GLU A 231 2.08 11.72 24.99
C GLU A 231 1.38 10.60 24.19
N LEU A 232 2.15 9.86 23.38
CA LEU A 232 1.66 8.66 22.70
C LEU A 232 1.47 7.48 23.67
N GLY A 233 2.11 7.48 24.84
CA GLY A 233 2.11 6.37 25.79
C GLY A 233 3.03 5.22 25.35
N LEU A 234 4.12 5.56 24.66
CA LEU A 234 5.15 4.66 24.15
C LEU A 234 6.43 4.79 24.98
N GLU A 235 7.09 3.67 25.23
CA GLU A 235 8.35 3.58 25.97
C GLU A 235 9.22 2.45 25.41
N GLU A 236 10.54 2.53 25.60
CA GLU A 236 11.46 1.49 25.15
C GLU A 236 11.18 0.14 25.83
N GLY A 237 11.26 -0.94 25.06
CA GLY A 237 10.93 -2.30 25.51
C GLY A 237 9.44 -2.63 25.54
N GLN A 238 8.55 -1.65 25.32
CA GLN A 238 7.10 -1.86 25.23
C GLN A 238 6.73 -2.64 23.97
N ILE A 239 5.71 -3.48 24.08
CA ILE A 239 5.13 -4.21 22.96
C ILE A 239 4.02 -3.39 22.31
N THR A 240 4.06 -3.33 20.98
CA THR A 240 3.03 -2.75 20.14
C THR A 240 2.56 -3.77 19.10
N VAL A 241 1.40 -3.49 18.49
CA VAL A 241 0.88 -4.30 17.39
C VAL A 241 0.54 -3.39 16.22
N MET A 242 1.12 -3.69 15.07
CA MET A 242 0.85 -2.98 13.82
C MET A 242 -0.04 -3.82 12.92
N ILE A 243 -1.13 -3.24 12.42
CA ILE A 243 -2.05 -3.87 11.46
C ILE A 243 -1.97 -3.08 10.16
N HIS A 244 -1.52 -3.73 9.09
CA HIS A 244 -1.47 -3.16 7.75
C HIS A 244 -2.44 -3.92 6.84
N CYS A 245 -3.54 -3.27 6.47
CA CYS A 245 -4.48 -3.77 5.46
C CYS A 245 -5.34 -2.64 4.87
N GLY A 246 -6.26 -2.99 3.97
CA GLY A 246 -7.11 -2.00 3.31
C GLY A 246 -8.48 -2.53 2.90
N SER A 247 -9.07 -1.93 1.88
CA SER A 247 -10.45 -2.19 1.42
C SER A 247 -10.71 -3.57 0.79
N ARG A 248 -9.70 -4.45 0.80
CA ARG A 248 -9.76 -5.79 0.21
C ARG A 248 -10.21 -5.73 -1.28
N GLY A 249 -10.90 -6.77 -1.74
CA GLY A 249 -11.42 -6.86 -3.11
C GLY A 249 -12.46 -5.80 -3.45
N LEU A 250 -13.13 -5.20 -2.46
CA LEU A 250 -14.14 -4.16 -2.68
C LEU A 250 -13.53 -2.93 -3.32
N GLY A 251 -12.53 -2.32 -2.66
CA GLY A 251 -11.94 -1.10 -3.21
C GLY A 251 -11.06 -1.33 -4.44
N HIS A 252 -10.48 -2.53 -4.60
CA HIS A 252 -9.88 -2.90 -5.89
C HIS A 252 -10.92 -2.90 -7.01
N GLN A 253 -12.13 -3.42 -6.75
CA GLN A 253 -13.18 -3.45 -7.75
C GLN A 253 -13.74 -2.05 -8.03
N VAL A 254 -13.98 -1.23 -6.99
CA VAL A 254 -14.32 0.20 -7.16
C VAL A 254 -13.28 0.87 -8.06
N CYS A 255 -12.00 0.62 -7.79
CA CYS A 255 -10.94 1.18 -8.61
C CYS A 255 -11.06 0.73 -10.09
N THR A 256 -11.21 -0.57 -10.31
CA THR A 256 -11.36 -1.16 -11.65
C THR A 256 -12.55 -0.58 -12.42
N ASP A 257 -13.69 -0.43 -11.75
CA ASP A 257 -14.93 0.07 -12.35
C ASP A 257 -14.79 1.54 -12.78
N TYR A 258 -14.20 2.37 -11.92
CA TYR A 258 -14.02 3.79 -12.21
C TYR A 258 -12.90 4.07 -13.20
N LEU A 259 -11.89 3.20 -13.36
CA LEU A 259 -10.90 3.36 -14.43
C LEU A 259 -11.51 3.34 -15.83
N VAL A 260 -12.48 2.45 -16.06
CA VAL A 260 -13.23 2.41 -17.33
C VAL A 260 -14.02 3.72 -17.52
N THR A 261 -14.59 4.24 -16.44
CA THR A 261 -15.32 5.51 -16.44
C THR A 261 -14.39 6.69 -16.74
N MET A 262 -13.23 6.77 -16.09
CA MET A 262 -12.23 7.82 -16.29
C MET A 262 -11.66 7.78 -17.72
N GLN A 263 -11.37 6.60 -18.27
CA GLN A 263 -10.89 6.50 -19.66
C GLN A 263 -11.88 7.09 -20.67
N ARG A 264 -13.19 6.90 -20.45
CA ARG A 264 -14.24 7.54 -21.28
C ARG A 264 -14.33 9.03 -21.02
N ALA A 265 -14.16 9.47 -19.78
CA ALA A 265 -14.17 10.87 -19.39
C ALA A 265 -13.02 11.65 -20.05
N VAL A 266 -11.81 11.07 -20.11
CA VAL A 266 -10.64 11.65 -20.79
C VAL A 266 -11.00 12.02 -22.24
N SER A 267 -11.58 11.09 -23.01
CA SER A 267 -12.02 11.36 -24.38
C SER A 267 -13.15 12.40 -24.44
N ARG A 268 -14.12 12.32 -23.54
CA ARG A 268 -15.27 13.24 -23.48
C ARG A 268 -14.87 14.68 -23.21
N TYR A 269 -13.92 14.89 -22.30
CA TYR A 269 -13.47 16.21 -21.87
C TYR A 269 -12.23 16.69 -22.64
N GLY A 270 -11.77 15.94 -23.65
CA GLY A 270 -10.60 16.32 -24.45
C GLY A 270 -9.30 16.41 -23.64
N ILE A 271 -9.17 15.64 -22.56
CA ILE A 271 -7.98 15.68 -21.70
C ILE A 271 -6.82 14.98 -22.41
N GLN A 272 -5.70 15.67 -22.57
CA GLN A 272 -4.48 15.07 -23.09
C GLN A 272 -3.69 14.44 -21.94
N LEU A 273 -3.39 13.15 -22.08
CA LEU A 273 -2.63 12.41 -21.08
C LEU A 273 -1.24 12.05 -21.61
N PRO A 274 -0.18 12.26 -20.82
CA PRO A 274 1.15 11.79 -21.19
C PRO A 274 1.26 10.25 -21.11
N ASP A 275 0.39 9.60 -20.33
CA ASP A 275 0.27 8.13 -20.26
C ASP A 275 -1.20 7.72 -20.06
N ARG A 276 -1.64 6.64 -20.73
CA ARG A 276 -3.02 6.11 -20.62
C ARG A 276 -3.40 5.70 -19.20
N GLN A 277 -2.42 5.31 -18.38
CA GLN A 277 -2.59 4.95 -16.96
C GLN A 277 -2.85 6.17 -16.07
N LEU A 278 -2.80 7.39 -16.61
CA LEU A 278 -3.16 8.62 -15.89
C LEU A 278 -4.61 9.04 -16.14
N ALA A 279 -5.48 8.08 -16.49
CA ALA A 279 -6.90 8.32 -16.73
C ALA A 279 -7.55 9.07 -15.55
N CYS A 280 -8.19 10.20 -15.86
CA CYS A 280 -8.76 11.12 -14.88
C CYS A 280 -10.05 11.80 -15.41
N ALA A 281 -10.75 12.51 -14.52
CA ALA A 281 -11.86 13.38 -14.86
C ALA A 281 -11.81 14.65 -14.00
N PRO A 282 -12.41 15.78 -14.45
CA PRO A 282 -12.54 16.95 -13.61
C PRO A 282 -13.31 16.62 -12.34
N LEU A 283 -12.83 17.08 -11.18
CA LEU A 283 -13.46 16.78 -9.89
C LEU A 283 -14.93 17.26 -9.80
N SER A 284 -15.25 18.35 -10.50
CA SER A 284 -16.60 18.92 -10.57
C SER A 284 -17.55 18.11 -11.47
N SER A 285 -17.02 17.20 -12.30
CA SER A 285 -17.80 16.39 -13.24
C SER A 285 -18.61 15.30 -12.52
N PRO A 286 -19.67 14.77 -13.14
CA PRO A 286 -20.40 13.63 -12.60
C PRO A 286 -19.49 12.42 -12.33
N GLU A 287 -18.54 12.13 -13.23
CA GLU A 287 -17.60 11.02 -13.07
C GLU A 287 -16.65 11.22 -11.88
N GLY A 288 -16.10 12.44 -11.73
CA GLY A 288 -15.21 12.80 -10.62
C GLY A 288 -15.92 12.73 -9.27
N LYS A 289 -17.10 13.34 -9.16
CA LYS A 289 -17.93 13.30 -7.94
C LYS A 289 -18.33 11.88 -7.58
N ASN A 290 -18.76 11.10 -8.57
CA ASN A 290 -19.21 9.73 -8.34
C ASN A 290 -18.05 8.85 -7.86
N TYR A 291 -16.88 9.01 -8.47
CA TYR A 291 -15.69 8.29 -8.05
C TYR A 291 -15.30 8.65 -6.61
N TYR A 292 -15.25 9.93 -6.27
CA TYR A 292 -14.88 10.37 -4.92
C TYR A 292 -15.81 9.77 -3.85
N ALA A 293 -17.12 9.77 -4.10
CA ALA A 293 -18.09 9.16 -3.20
C ALA A 293 -17.95 7.62 -3.11
N ALA A 294 -17.64 6.93 -4.22
CA ALA A 294 -17.39 5.49 -4.22
C ALA A 294 -16.05 5.13 -3.55
N MET A 295 -15.03 5.98 -3.70
CA MET A 295 -13.75 5.87 -3.01
C MET A 295 -13.92 6.05 -1.50
N ALA A 296 -14.73 7.02 -1.06
CA ALA A 296 -15.09 7.21 0.34
C ALA A 296 -15.77 5.96 0.93
N CYS A 297 -16.67 5.31 0.18
CA CYS A 297 -17.21 3.99 0.57
C CYS A 297 -16.11 2.93 0.77
N ALA A 298 -15.15 2.83 -0.16
CA ALA A 298 -14.03 1.90 -0.03
C ALA A 298 -13.14 2.23 1.17
N ALA A 299 -12.96 3.52 1.48
CA ALA A 299 -12.22 3.99 2.64
C ALA A 299 -12.90 3.59 3.95
N ASN A 300 -14.21 3.82 4.06
CA ASN A 300 -15.04 3.41 5.19
C ASN A 300 -14.97 1.90 5.43
N TYR A 301 -15.09 1.12 4.37
CA TYR A 301 -14.93 -0.34 4.46
C TYR A 301 -13.55 -0.74 5.00
N ALA A 302 -12.48 -0.07 4.57
CA ALA A 302 -11.13 -0.37 5.03
C ALA A 302 -10.93 -0.07 6.53
N TRP A 303 -11.46 1.05 7.01
CA TRP A 303 -11.44 1.39 8.44
C TRP A 303 -12.26 0.40 9.27
N ALA A 304 -13.47 0.03 8.83
CA ALA A 304 -14.25 -1.03 9.47
C ALA A 304 -13.49 -2.36 9.51
N ASN A 305 -12.78 -2.70 8.43
CA ASN A 305 -11.96 -3.92 8.35
C ASN A 305 -10.81 -3.89 9.38
N ARG A 306 -10.06 -2.79 9.50
CA ARG A 306 -9.01 -2.63 10.51
C ARG A 306 -9.55 -2.65 11.93
N GLN A 307 -10.71 -2.04 12.16
CA GLN A 307 -11.41 -2.06 13.45
C GLN A 307 -11.77 -3.49 13.88
N CYS A 308 -12.35 -4.31 13.01
CA CYS A 308 -12.66 -5.71 13.31
C CYS A 308 -11.41 -6.54 13.60
N ILE A 309 -10.32 -6.34 12.85
CA ILE A 309 -9.05 -7.06 13.07
C ILE A 309 -8.43 -6.67 14.41
N MET A 310 -8.45 -5.39 14.78
CA MET A 310 -7.98 -4.92 16.08
C MET A 310 -8.78 -5.54 17.23
N HIS A 311 -10.10 -5.65 17.08
CA HIS A 311 -10.93 -6.31 18.10
C HIS A 311 -10.51 -7.76 18.33
N TRP A 312 -10.33 -8.58 17.28
CA TRP A 312 -9.87 -9.96 17.47
C TRP A 312 -8.42 -10.04 17.96
N THR A 313 -7.58 -9.06 17.62
CA THR A 313 -6.24 -8.94 18.19
C THR A 313 -6.34 -8.78 19.70
N ARG A 314 -7.23 -7.90 20.18
CA ARG A 314 -7.52 -7.72 21.62
C ARG A 314 -7.96 -9.02 22.28
N GLU A 315 -8.91 -9.75 21.69
CA GLU A 315 -9.39 -11.03 22.23
C GLU A 315 -8.28 -12.09 22.34
N VAL A 316 -7.40 -12.15 21.35
CA VAL A 316 -6.28 -13.11 21.36
C VAL A 316 -5.28 -12.78 22.46
N PHE A 317 -4.89 -11.50 22.60
CA PHE A 317 -4.01 -11.08 23.68
C PHE A 317 -4.64 -11.35 25.06
N ALA A 318 -5.90 -10.96 25.26
CA ALA A 318 -6.64 -11.23 26.50
C ALA A 318 -6.63 -12.73 26.87
N ARG A 319 -6.90 -13.61 25.90
CA ARG A 319 -6.88 -15.06 26.09
C ARG A 319 -5.48 -15.60 26.44
N VAL A 320 -4.43 -15.19 25.73
CA VAL A 320 -3.05 -15.69 25.92
C VAL A 320 -2.44 -15.20 27.23
N PHE A 321 -2.77 -13.98 27.65
CA PHE A 321 -2.28 -13.39 28.90
C PHE A 321 -3.21 -13.62 30.09
N ARG A 322 -4.40 -14.18 29.88
CA ARG A 322 -5.43 -14.41 30.92
C ARG A 322 -5.77 -13.11 31.66
N SER A 323 -5.99 -12.05 30.89
CA SER A 323 -6.26 -10.70 31.36
C SER A 323 -7.29 -10.06 30.42
N THR A 324 -7.72 -8.84 30.72
CA THR A 324 -8.62 -8.07 29.84
C THR A 324 -7.83 -7.18 28.87
N PRO A 325 -8.38 -6.85 27.69
CA PRO A 325 -7.72 -5.89 26.80
C PRO A 325 -7.43 -4.53 27.44
N GLU A 326 -8.25 -4.10 28.40
CA GLU A 326 -8.14 -2.86 29.16
C GLU A 326 -6.95 -2.89 30.12
N GLU A 327 -6.75 -3.98 30.88
CA GLU A 327 -5.60 -4.16 31.78
C GLU A 327 -4.28 -4.28 31.00
N LEU A 328 -4.30 -5.03 29.90
CA LEU A 328 -3.19 -5.08 28.93
C LEU A 328 -3.01 -3.75 28.19
N GLY A 329 -3.98 -2.84 28.34
CA GLY A 329 -4.05 -1.53 27.72
C GLY A 329 -3.82 -1.55 26.22
N LEU A 330 -4.51 -2.43 25.50
CA LEU A 330 -4.47 -2.57 24.05
C LEU A 330 -5.16 -1.38 23.35
N LYS A 331 -4.61 -0.18 23.53
CA LYS A 331 -5.17 1.09 23.06
C LYS A 331 -4.66 1.46 21.68
N LEU A 332 -5.55 2.01 20.86
CA LEU A 332 -5.18 2.55 19.56
C LEU A 332 -4.31 3.79 19.74
N ILE A 333 -3.11 3.79 19.16
CA ILE A 333 -2.29 4.99 19.01
C ILE A 333 -2.90 5.84 17.90
N TYR A 334 -2.92 5.30 16.68
CA TYR A 334 -3.52 5.97 15.53
C TYR A 334 -3.81 4.98 14.40
N ASP A 335 -4.70 5.35 13.48
CA ASP A 335 -4.96 4.65 12.22
C ASP A 335 -4.94 5.65 11.07
N VAL A 336 -4.07 5.42 10.09
CA VAL A 336 -3.79 6.35 8.99
C VAL A 336 -3.82 5.64 7.63
N ALA A 337 -4.42 6.29 6.64
CA ALA A 337 -4.46 5.85 5.25
C ALA A 337 -3.18 6.28 4.51
N HIS A 338 -2.72 5.44 3.57
CA HIS A 338 -1.65 5.81 2.64
C HIS A 338 -1.99 5.68 1.16
N ASN A 339 -3.24 5.32 0.86
CA ASN A 339 -3.82 5.33 -0.48
C ASN A 339 -5.19 5.99 -0.39
N ILE A 340 -5.28 7.31 -0.47
CA ILE A 340 -6.54 8.05 -0.29
C ILE A 340 -6.50 9.39 -1.04
N ALA A 341 -7.66 9.89 -1.46
CA ALA A 341 -7.80 11.26 -1.97
C ALA A 341 -8.73 12.02 -1.02
N LYS A 342 -8.34 13.23 -0.60
CA LYS A 342 -9.12 14.00 0.39
C LYS A 342 -9.23 15.46 0.01
N MET A 343 -10.40 16.02 0.31
CA MET A 343 -10.63 17.46 0.20
C MET A 343 -10.02 18.15 1.41
N GLU A 344 -8.98 18.94 1.20
CA GLU A 344 -8.23 19.61 2.26
C GLU A 344 -8.01 21.08 1.92
N GLU A 345 -7.87 21.93 2.95
CA GLU A 345 -7.50 23.34 2.79
C GLU A 345 -6.00 23.49 3.00
N HIS A 346 -5.34 24.16 2.05
CA HIS A 346 -3.90 24.40 2.07
C HIS A 346 -3.61 25.87 1.72
N ASN A 347 -2.41 26.34 2.05
CA ASN A 347 -1.97 27.70 1.73
C ASN A 347 -1.07 27.68 0.50
N LEU A 348 -1.49 28.31 -0.60
CA LEU A 348 -0.68 28.49 -1.81
C LEU A 348 -0.48 29.99 -2.07
N GLY A 349 0.77 30.46 -1.98
CA GLY A 349 1.10 31.87 -2.20
C GLY A 349 0.37 32.84 -1.26
N GLY A 350 0.19 32.45 0.00
CA GLY A 350 -0.52 33.24 1.02
C GLY A 350 -2.05 33.15 0.96
N LYS A 351 -2.62 32.36 0.04
CA LYS A 351 -4.07 32.19 -0.12
C LYS A 351 -4.50 30.80 0.30
N LYS A 352 -5.56 30.73 1.12
CA LYS A 352 -6.24 29.47 1.42
C LYS A 352 -6.94 28.95 0.16
N VAL A 353 -6.60 27.73 -0.23
CA VAL A 353 -7.18 27.03 -1.38
C VAL A 353 -7.68 25.66 -0.94
N LYS A 354 -8.81 25.24 -1.52
CA LYS A 354 -9.35 23.90 -1.30
C LYS A 354 -8.86 22.97 -2.41
N LEU A 355 -8.15 21.91 -2.05
CA LEU A 355 -7.53 20.96 -2.97
C LEU A 355 -8.08 19.55 -2.74
N CYS A 356 -8.04 18.72 -3.78
CA CYS A 356 -8.21 17.28 -3.66
C CYS A 356 -6.82 16.65 -3.64
N VAL A 357 -6.28 16.43 -2.44
CA VAL A 357 -4.93 15.90 -2.25
C VAL A 357 -4.96 14.39 -2.45
N HIS A 358 -4.26 13.92 -3.48
CA HIS A 358 -4.13 12.50 -3.79
C HIS A 358 -2.86 11.94 -3.15
N ARG A 359 -3.02 10.98 -2.24
CA ARG A 359 -1.91 10.27 -1.61
C ARG A 359 -1.94 8.82 -2.04
N LYS A 360 -0.85 8.36 -2.63
CA LYS A 360 -0.68 6.96 -3.03
C LYS A 360 0.72 6.49 -2.65
N GLY A 361 0.80 5.62 -1.66
CA GLY A 361 2.07 5.34 -0.99
C GLY A 361 2.63 6.57 -0.28
N ALA A 362 1.75 7.44 0.24
CA ALA A 362 2.11 8.62 1.02
C ALA A 362 1.07 8.79 2.13
N THR A 363 1.48 9.34 3.26
CA THR A 363 0.67 9.42 4.48
C THR A 363 0.39 10.88 4.82
N ARG A 364 -0.81 11.19 5.32
CA ARG A 364 -1.10 12.52 5.88
C ARG A 364 -0.27 12.75 7.15
N ALA A 365 0.30 13.93 7.30
CA ALA A 365 1.22 14.31 8.36
C ALA A 365 0.92 15.74 8.85
N PHE A 366 -0.29 15.97 9.36
CA PHE A 366 -0.71 17.28 9.84
C PHE A 366 0.09 17.75 11.06
N PRO A 367 0.36 19.07 11.17
CA PRO A 367 1.26 19.66 12.15
C PRO A 367 0.58 19.77 13.51
N PRO A 368 1.34 20.11 14.58
CA PRO A 368 0.75 20.57 15.81
C PRO A 368 -0.36 21.63 15.57
N LEU A 369 -1.36 21.61 16.43
CA LEU A 369 -2.50 22.53 16.49
C LEU A 369 -3.49 22.44 15.33
N HIS A 370 -3.28 21.54 14.35
CA HIS A 370 -4.25 21.32 13.28
C HIS A 370 -5.60 20.80 13.83
N PRO A 371 -6.74 21.37 13.40
CA PRO A 371 -8.06 21.04 13.98
C PRO A 371 -8.48 19.59 13.79
N ASP A 372 -8.08 18.97 12.67
CA ASP A 372 -8.42 17.56 12.34
C ASP A 372 -7.59 16.52 13.13
N ILE A 373 -6.70 16.97 14.02
CA ILE A 373 -5.94 16.07 14.91
C ILE A 373 -6.74 15.89 16.22
N PRO A 374 -6.83 14.65 16.73
CA PRO A 374 -7.47 14.38 18.02
C PRO A 374 -6.86 15.25 19.11
N GLU A 375 -7.68 15.74 20.02
CA GLU A 375 -7.28 16.71 21.05
C GLU A 375 -6.03 16.26 21.82
N LYS A 376 -5.94 14.97 22.17
CA LYS A 376 -4.78 14.36 22.84
C LYS A 376 -3.45 14.59 22.10
N TYR A 377 -3.45 14.54 20.76
CA TYR A 377 -2.22 14.67 19.96
C TYR A 377 -2.04 16.06 19.35
N ARG A 378 -2.98 16.97 19.59
CA ARG A 378 -2.97 18.30 18.98
C ARG A 378 -1.67 19.06 19.27
N LYS A 379 -1.04 18.88 20.44
CA LYS A 379 0.23 19.56 20.76
C LYS A 379 1.47 18.98 20.06
N ILE A 380 1.45 17.69 19.73
CA ILE A 380 2.60 16.97 19.18
C ILE A 380 2.53 16.81 17.66
N GLY A 381 1.38 17.07 17.06
CA GLY A 381 1.13 16.80 15.64
C GLY A 381 0.51 15.42 15.41
N GLN A 382 0.14 15.14 14.17
CA GLN A 382 -0.57 13.90 13.85
C GLN A 382 0.41 12.72 13.91
N PRO A 383 0.08 11.61 14.59
CA PRO A 383 0.89 10.40 14.49
C PRO A 383 0.94 9.90 13.04
N VAL A 384 2.14 9.53 12.59
CA VAL A 384 2.43 9.00 11.26
C VAL A 384 3.06 7.64 11.41
N LEU A 385 2.48 6.62 10.76
CA LEU A 385 2.89 5.23 10.91
C LEU A 385 3.60 4.78 9.64
N ILE A 386 4.88 4.42 9.76
CA ILE A 386 5.72 3.95 8.66
C ILE A 386 6.05 2.48 8.91
N PRO A 387 5.39 1.53 8.21
CA PRO A 387 5.72 0.13 8.30
C PRO A 387 7.04 -0.13 7.56
N GLY A 388 7.87 -0.95 8.17
CA GLY A 388 8.91 -1.65 7.46
C GLY A 388 8.35 -2.76 6.58
N ASP A 389 9.28 -3.55 6.06
CA ASP A 389 9.03 -4.86 5.49
C ASP A 389 9.41 -5.96 6.49
N MET A 390 9.03 -7.18 6.15
CA MET A 390 9.20 -8.34 7.01
C MET A 390 10.65 -8.50 7.45
N GLY A 391 10.89 -8.38 8.76
CA GLY A 391 12.21 -8.51 9.36
C GLY A 391 13.03 -7.23 9.45
N ARG A 392 12.46 -6.06 9.17
CA ARG A 392 13.06 -4.74 9.39
C ARG A 392 12.22 -3.88 10.33
N CYS A 393 12.79 -2.76 10.77
CA CYS A 393 12.15 -1.84 11.71
C CYS A 393 10.92 -1.14 11.09
N SER A 394 10.03 -0.67 11.94
CA SER A 394 8.96 0.28 11.59
C SER A 394 9.15 1.55 12.42
N TYR A 395 8.59 2.68 11.97
CA TYR A 395 8.69 3.97 12.66
C TYR A 395 7.32 4.53 13.00
N CYS A 396 7.24 5.21 14.14
CA CYS A 396 6.14 6.08 14.54
C CYS A 396 6.69 7.50 14.59
N LEU A 397 6.21 8.37 13.70
CA LEU A 397 6.63 9.76 13.56
C LEU A 397 5.46 10.69 13.93
N VAL A 398 5.68 12.00 13.89
CA VAL A 398 4.62 13.01 14.00
C VAL A 398 4.69 14.00 12.83
N GLY A 399 3.53 14.54 12.44
CA GLY A 399 3.44 15.56 11.41
C GLY A 399 4.01 16.92 11.85
N THR A 400 4.42 17.73 10.88
CA THR A 400 5.18 18.97 11.12
C THR A 400 4.64 20.13 10.28
N GLU A 401 4.93 21.37 10.69
CA GLU A 401 4.56 22.56 9.91
C GLU A 401 5.24 22.55 8.53
N LYS A 402 6.49 22.08 8.48
CA LYS A 402 7.22 21.94 7.23
C LYS A 402 6.49 21.03 6.22
N ALA A 403 5.86 19.96 6.68
CA ALA A 403 5.04 19.13 5.81
C ALA A 403 3.84 19.90 5.25
N MET A 404 3.20 20.80 6.02
CA MET A 404 2.13 21.66 5.50
C MET A 404 2.62 22.63 4.42
N GLU A 405 3.81 23.18 4.61
CA GLU A 405 4.41 24.15 3.69
C GLU A 405 4.88 23.50 2.38
N GLU A 406 5.53 22.34 2.45
CA GLU A 406 6.25 21.76 1.31
C GLU A 406 5.48 20.63 0.60
N THR A 407 4.63 19.88 1.31
CA THR A 407 4.08 18.61 0.82
C THR A 407 2.58 18.45 1.03
N PHE A 408 1.85 19.54 1.25
CA PHE A 408 0.41 19.52 1.54
C PHE A 408 0.09 18.62 2.75
N GLY A 409 0.89 18.74 3.82
CA GLY A 409 0.77 17.96 5.04
C GLY A 409 0.94 16.47 4.76
N SER A 410 1.99 16.08 4.02
CA SER A 410 2.21 14.69 3.62
C SER A 410 3.64 14.20 3.90
N THR A 411 3.80 12.90 4.08
CA THR A 411 5.11 12.25 4.20
C THR A 411 5.09 10.85 3.60
N CYS A 412 6.19 10.11 3.72
CA CYS A 412 6.32 8.75 3.21
C CYS A 412 5.33 7.77 3.88
N HIS A 413 5.24 6.55 3.35
CA HIS A 413 4.39 5.50 3.93
C HIS A 413 5.13 4.20 4.25
N GLY A 414 6.42 4.07 3.93
CA GLY A 414 7.17 2.83 4.02
C GLY A 414 8.36 2.79 3.04
N ALA A 415 9.12 1.70 3.08
CA ALA A 415 10.32 1.48 2.25
C ALA A 415 10.07 1.55 0.73
N GLY A 416 8.93 1.05 0.26
CA GLY A 416 8.67 0.86 -1.17
C GLY A 416 9.47 -0.31 -1.78
N ARG A 417 8.89 -0.94 -2.80
CA ARG A 417 9.46 -2.15 -3.42
C ARG A 417 10.54 -1.82 -4.45
N VAL A 418 11.64 -2.56 -4.43
CA VAL A 418 12.67 -2.54 -5.49
C VAL A 418 12.58 -3.75 -6.42
N MET A 419 11.83 -4.80 -6.04
CA MET A 419 11.60 -5.99 -6.86
C MET A 419 10.11 -6.22 -7.16
N SER A 420 9.82 -6.64 -8.40
CA SER A 420 8.50 -7.21 -8.73
C SER A 420 8.29 -8.51 -7.96
N ARG A 421 7.02 -8.85 -7.64
CA ARG A 421 6.69 -10.09 -6.90
C ARG A 421 7.20 -11.34 -7.61
N THR A 422 7.07 -11.39 -8.93
CA THR A 422 7.58 -12.49 -9.76
C THR A 422 9.09 -12.62 -9.68
N PHE A 423 9.81 -11.49 -9.68
CA PHE A 423 11.26 -11.50 -9.55
C PHE A 423 11.71 -11.91 -8.14
N ALA A 424 11.05 -11.38 -7.10
CA ALA A 424 11.31 -11.76 -5.71
C ALA A 424 11.13 -13.27 -5.48
N LYS A 425 10.01 -13.84 -5.95
CA LYS A 425 9.77 -15.29 -5.95
C LYS A 425 10.85 -16.11 -6.65
N LYS A 426 11.42 -15.57 -7.74
CA LYS A 426 12.50 -16.24 -8.47
C LYS A 426 13.81 -16.22 -7.67
N GLN A 427 14.12 -15.10 -7.03
CA GLN A 427 15.32 -14.95 -6.18
C GLN A 427 15.23 -15.75 -4.88
N ALA A 428 14.03 -15.90 -4.31
CA ALA A 428 13.80 -16.70 -3.11
C ALA A 428 13.84 -18.22 -3.34
N ARG A 429 14.07 -18.70 -4.58
CA ARG A 429 14.07 -20.15 -4.86
C ARG A 429 15.21 -20.84 -4.13
N GLY A 430 14.87 -21.89 -3.39
CA GLY A 430 15.84 -22.67 -2.59
C GLY A 430 16.17 -22.05 -1.23
N ARG A 431 15.63 -20.86 -0.92
CA ARG A 431 15.76 -20.23 0.39
C ARG A 431 14.66 -20.67 1.34
N ASP A 432 15.00 -20.71 2.62
CA ASP A 432 14.02 -20.88 3.70
C ASP A 432 13.86 -19.57 4.47
N ILE A 433 13.10 -18.65 3.87
CA ILE A 433 12.87 -17.30 4.43
C ILE A 433 12.30 -17.36 5.85
N GLN A 434 11.50 -18.39 6.17
CA GLN A 434 10.94 -18.54 7.51
C GLN A 434 12.04 -18.87 8.52
N GLN A 435 12.95 -19.78 8.16
CA GLN A 435 14.10 -20.12 9.00
C GLN A 435 15.09 -18.95 9.11
N GLU A 436 15.37 -18.23 8.02
CA GLU A 436 16.23 -17.02 8.03
C GLU A 436 15.70 -15.95 9.00
N LEU A 437 14.37 -15.76 9.06
CA LEU A 437 13.75 -14.85 10.03
C LEU A 437 13.79 -15.42 11.45
N ARG A 438 13.59 -16.72 11.62
CA ARG A 438 13.66 -17.38 12.93
C ARG A 438 15.05 -17.26 13.55
N GLU A 439 16.10 -17.33 12.75
CA GLU A 439 17.50 -17.09 13.15
C GLU A 439 17.75 -15.67 13.64
N LYS A 440 16.98 -14.69 13.12
CA LYS A 440 16.95 -13.31 13.61
C LYS A 440 16.02 -13.12 14.82
N GLY A 441 15.43 -14.20 15.35
CA GLY A 441 14.48 -14.15 16.46
C GLY A 441 13.05 -13.75 16.08
N ILE A 442 12.71 -13.76 14.79
CA ILE A 442 11.43 -13.30 14.26
C ILE A 442 10.58 -14.51 13.86
N ILE A 443 9.41 -14.66 14.48
CA ILE A 443 8.47 -15.74 14.17
C ILE A 443 7.45 -15.25 13.15
N VAL A 444 7.41 -15.90 11.99
CA VAL A 444 6.46 -15.57 10.92
C VAL A 444 5.47 -16.71 10.66
N LYS A 445 4.21 -16.35 10.41
CA LYS A 445 3.17 -17.22 9.86
C LYS A 445 2.60 -16.60 8.60
N ALA A 446 2.50 -17.39 7.54
CA ALA A 446 1.98 -16.97 6.26
C ALA A 446 1.12 -18.11 5.68
N GLU A 447 0.15 -17.77 4.82
CA GLU A 447 -0.70 -18.74 4.12
C GLU A 447 0.13 -19.71 3.26
N SER A 448 1.21 -19.21 2.64
CA SER A 448 2.08 -20.01 1.81
C SER A 448 3.53 -19.51 1.82
N ARG A 449 4.48 -20.42 1.60
CA ARG A 449 5.90 -20.08 1.34
C ARG A 449 6.05 -19.10 0.18
N GLY A 450 5.16 -19.18 -0.81
CA GLY A 450 5.14 -18.28 -1.95
C GLY A 450 4.82 -16.84 -1.58
N THR A 451 3.94 -16.60 -0.59
CA THR A 451 3.63 -15.25 -0.09
C THR A 451 4.84 -14.67 0.64
N LEU A 452 5.47 -15.49 1.48
CA LEU A 452 6.68 -15.12 2.21
C LEU A 452 7.82 -14.72 1.26
N ALA A 453 7.97 -15.45 0.16
CA ALA A 453 8.96 -15.16 -0.89
C ALA A 453 8.68 -13.87 -1.68
N GLU A 454 7.42 -13.47 -1.85
CA GLU A 454 7.10 -12.20 -2.54
C GLU A 454 7.45 -10.98 -1.71
N GLU A 455 7.45 -11.14 -0.39
CA GLU A 455 7.51 -10.07 0.60
C GLU A 455 8.81 -10.13 1.43
N MET A 456 9.82 -10.88 0.97
CA MET A 456 11.16 -10.92 1.59
C MET A 456 11.81 -9.53 1.65
N SER A 457 12.64 -9.28 2.66
CA SER A 457 13.21 -7.96 2.92
C SER A 457 13.99 -7.38 1.73
N ASP A 458 14.73 -8.24 1.01
CA ASP A 458 15.49 -7.87 -0.19
C ASP A 458 14.63 -7.28 -1.31
N ALA A 459 13.30 -7.48 -1.27
CA ALA A 459 12.38 -6.92 -2.25
C ALA A 459 12.05 -5.44 -2.02
N TYR A 460 12.52 -4.84 -0.93
CA TYR A 460 12.18 -3.51 -0.45
C TYR A 460 13.43 -2.64 -0.20
N LYS A 461 13.31 -1.31 -0.32
CA LYS A 461 14.37 -0.37 0.10
C LYS A 461 14.60 -0.44 1.61
N ASP A 462 15.73 0.05 2.11
CA ASP A 462 15.86 0.25 3.55
C ASP A 462 14.91 1.37 4.02
N VAL A 463 13.98 1.04 4.91
CA VAL A 463 13.03 2.00 5.46
C VAL A 463 13.72 3.08 6.29
N SER A 464 14.87 2.77 6.91
CA SER A 464 15.62 3.74 7.70
C SER A 464 16.20 4.84 6.83
N GLU A 465 16.69 4.52 5.62
CA GLU A 465 17.13 5.53 4.66
C GLU A 465 15.97 6.44 4.21
N VAL A 466 14.79 5.86 4.00
CA VAL A 466 13.59 6.63 3.61
C VAL A 466 13.16 7.58 4.71
N VAL A 467 13.16 7.12 5.98
CA VAL A 467 12.81 7.95 7.13
C VAL A 467 13.86 9.02 7.39
N GLU A 468 15.15 8.69 7.26
CA GLU A 468 16.24 9.65 7.46
C GLU A 468 16.14 10.83 6.48
N VAL A 469 15.84 10.56 5.20
CA VAL A 469 15.63 11.64 4.22
C VAL A 469 14.49 12.56 4.65
N MET A 470 13.38 12.01 5.15
CA MET A 470 12.24 12.80 5.64
C MET A 470 12.50 13.49 6.98
N HIS A 471 13.50 13.05 7.74
CA HIS A 471 13.86 13.66 9.02
C HIS A 471 14.84 14.84 8.84
N GLN A 472 15.76 14.71 7.88
CA GLN A 472 16.75 15.74 7.55
C GLN A 472 16.19 16.87 6.69
N THR A 473 15.14 16.58 5.91
CA THR A 473 14.37 17.58 5.18
C THR A 473 13.31 18.10 6.10
#